data_AF-A0A4Y7SH15-F1
#
_entry.id   AF-A0A4Y7SH15-F1
#
_cell.length_a   1.000
_cell.length_b   1.000
_cell.length_c   1.000
_cell.angle_alpha   90.00
_cell.angle_beta   90.00
_cell.angle_gamma   90.00
#
_symmetry.space_group_name_H-M   'P 1'
#
loop_
_entity.id
_entity.type
_entity.pdbx_description
1 polymer ?
#
loop_
_entity_poly.entity_id
_entity_poly.type
_entity_poly.pdbx_seq_one_letter_code
_entity_poly.pdbx_strand_id
1 'polypeptide(L)'
;MPTSTTPAADGAPFPFTQHFGTNYVPTSPELDALKVLIEEEFTVIDGIDAEIAELMSKEETHIQRMGKHWALASPVRRLPDDILLSIFLESVAFQGPCPSPHSVLAISRVCRWWRELALGAPPLWTRIDVLLLG
;
A
#
# COMPACT_ATOMS: atom_id res chain seq x y z
N MET A 1 -4.75 -27.61 8.41
CA MET A 1 -3.32 -27.58 8.79
C MET A 1 -2.51 -27.56 7.51
N PRO A 2 -1.74 -26.51 7.21
CA PRO A 2 -0.71 -26.62 6.18
C PRO A 2 0.59 -27.09 6.83
N THR A 3 1.17 -28.11 6.21
CA THR A 3 2.49 -28.68 6.45
C THR A 3 3.58 -27.62 6.27
N SER A 4 4.24 -27.25 7.37
CA SER A 4 5.52 -26.54 7.32
C SER A 4 6.60 -27.55 6.94
N THR A 5 6.97 -27.56 5.66
CA THR A 5 8.22 -28.15 5.21
C THR A 5 9.34 -27.18 5.61
N THR A 6 9.96 -27.46 6.76
CA THR A 6 11.25 -26.89 7.14
C THR A 6 12.31 -27.36 6.15
N PRO A 7 13.01 -26.47 5.41
CA PRO A 7 14.20 -26.88 4.70
C PRO A 7 15.31 -27.10 5.72
N ALA A 8 15.97 -28.24 5.60
CA ALA A 8 17.10 -28.64 6.43
C ALA A 8 18.17 -27.54 6.43
N ALA A 9 18.57 -27.11 7.63
CA ALA A 9 19.84 -26.42 7.81
C ALA A 9 20.95 -27.44 7.56
N ASP A 10 21.46 -27.49 6.33
CA ASP A 10 22.65 -28.26 5.97
C ASP A 10 23.86 -27.66 6.69
N GLY A 11 24.29 -28.32 7.77
CA GLY A 11 25.39 -27.92 8.64
C GLY A 11 26.79 -28.13 8.05
N ALA A 12 26.96 -27.99 6.73
CA ALA A 12 28.28 -27.96 6.12
C ALA A 12 28.92 -26.58 6.36
N PRO A 13 30.17 -26.48 6.86
CA PRO A 13 30.85 -25.20 6.96
C PRO A 13 31.01 -24.61 5.56
N PHE A 14 30.57 -23.36 5.39
CA PHE A 14 30.73 -22.63 4.14
C PHE A 14 32.22 -22.63 3.72
N PRO A 15 32.54 -22.86 2.44
CA PRO A 15 33.91 -22.83 1.97
C PRO A 15 34.63 -21.55 2.39
N PHE A 16 35.92 -21.64 2.69
CA PHE A 16 36.77 -20.51 3.09
C PHE A 16 36.39 -19.76 4.38
N THR A 17 35.39 -20.22 5.15
CA THR A 17 34.97 -19.55 6.40
C THR A 17 36.10 -19.30 7.40
N GLN A 18 37.07 -20.20 7.49
CA GLN A 18 38.26 -20.08 8.34
C GLN A 18 39.14 -18.85 8.02
N HIS A 19 38.98 -18.24 6.84
CA HIS A 19 39.74 -17.08 6.40
C HIS A 19 38.98 -15.76 6.56
N PHE A 20 37.70 -15.78 6.94
CA PHE A 20 36.90 -14.56 7.13
C PHE A 20 37.46 -13.71 8.28
N GLY A 21 37.61 -12.40 8.03
CA GLY A 21 38.17 -11.46 9.01
C GLY A 21 39.68 -11.58 9.26
N THR A 22 40.40 -12.32 8.42
CA THR A 22 41.86 -12.50 8.52
C THR A 22 42.62 -11.71 7.43
N ASN A 23 43.94 -11.57 7.58
CA ASN A 23 44.83 -11.01 6.55
C ASN A 23 45.29 -12.07 5.52
N TYR A 24 44.58 -13.19 5.41
CA TYR A 24 44.93 -14.25 4.47
C TYR A 24 44.80 -13.76 3.02
N VAL A 25 45.78 -14.11 2.18
CA VAL A 25 45.80 -13.76 0.75
C VAL A 25 45.52 -15.02 -0.06
N PRO A 26 44.36 -15.14 -0.72
CA PRO A 26 44.03 -16.30 -1.54
C PRO A 26 44.99 -16.43 -2.72
N THR A 27 45.29 -17.67 -3.09
CA THR A 27 46.00 -18.01 -4.32
C THR A 27 45.10 -17.82 -5.55
N SER A 28 45.68 -17.75 -6.75
CA SER A 28 44.90 -17.64 -8.00
C SER A 28 43.77 -18.68 -8.16
N PRO A 29 43.98 -20.00 -7.93
CA PRO A 29 42.90 -20.97 -8.04
C PRO A 29 41.82 -20.79 -6.96
N GLU A 30 42.19 -20.35 -5.76
CA GLU A 30 41.21 -20.04 -4.70
C GLU A 30 40.39 -18.80 -5.04
N LEU A 31 40.99 -17.79 -5.70
CA LEU A 31 40.25 -16.64 -6.23
C LEU A 31 39.22 -17.06 -7.27
N ASP A 32 39.56 -18.00 -8.15
CA ASP A 32 38.61 -18.48 -9.15
C ASP A 32 37.47 -19.29 -8.50
N ALA A 33 37.76 -20.11 -7.49
CA ALA A 33 36.75 -20.79 -6.69
C ALA A 33 35.84 -19.81 -5.94
N LEU A 34 36.40 -18.75 -5.35
CA LEU A 34 35.64 -17.70 -4.67
C LEU A 34 34.72 -16.93 -5.61
N LYS A 35 35.16 -16.63 -6.83
CA LYS A 35 34.31 -15.97 -7.83
C LYS A 35 33.09 -16.82 -8.18
N VAL A 36 33.29 -18.13 -8.37
CA VAL A 36 32.19 -19.07 -8.64
C VAL A 36 31.19 -19.06 -7.49
N LEU A 37 31.65 -19.18 -6.24
CA LEU A 37 30.77 -19.13 -5.07
C LEU A 37 30.02 -17.79 -4.97
N ILE A 38 30.69 -16.66 -5.23
CA ILE A 38 30.05 -15.34 -5.25
C ILE A 38 28.97 -15.27 -6.33
N GLU A 39 29.24 -15.80 -7.52
CA GLU A 39 28.28 -15.84 -8.63
C GLU A 39 27.07 -16.72 -8.28
N GLU A 40 27.29 -17.89 -7.66
CA GLU A 40 26.23 -18.74 -7.14
C GLU A 40 25.37 -18.01 -6.10
N GLU A 41 25.98 -17.32 -5.13
CA GLU A 41 25.24 -16.52 -4.13
C GLU A 41 24.43 -15.39 -4.79
N PHE A 42 24.96 -14.72 -5.82
CA PHE A 42 24.19 -13.74 -6.58
C PHE A 42 22.95 -14.36 -7.24
N THR A 43 23.06 -15.57 -7.81
CA THR A 43 21.87 -16.25 -8.38
C THR A 43 20.81 -16.58 -7.33
N VAL A 44 21.23 -16.90 -6.10
CA VAL A 44 20.31 -17.14 -4.98
C VAL A 44 19.63 -15.83 -4.57
N ILE A 45 20.39 -14.74 -4.46
CA ILE A 45 19.86 -13.40 -4.14
C ILE A 45 18.84 -12.96 -5.20
N ASP A 46 19.15 -13.11 -6.49
CA ASP A 46 18.24 -12.76 -7.59
C ASP A 46 16.94 -13.57 -7.51
N GLY A 47 17.02 -14.85 -7.14
CA GLY A 47 15.86 -15.70 -6.91
C GLY A 47 14.98 -15.23 -5.74
N ILE A 48 15.61 -14.84 -4.62
CA ILE A 48 14.93 -14.29 -3.45
C ILE A 48 14.25 -12.96 -3.81
N ASP A 49 14.93 -12.08 -4.53
CA ASP A 49 14.38 -10.78 -4.94
C ASP A 49 13.18 -10.95 -5.88
N ALA A 50 13.22 -11.94 -6.78
CA ALA A 50 12.09 -12.29 -7.63
C ALA A 50 10.89 -12.80 -6.80
N GLU A 51 11.13 -13.65 -5.80
CA GLU A 51 10.07 -14.14 -4.90
C GLU A 51 9.46 -13.00 -4.07
N ILE A 52 10.29 -12.09 -3.54
CA ILE A 52 9.82 -10.90 -2.82
C ILE A 52 8.94 -10.04 -3.73
N ALA A 53 9.36 -9.81 -4.97
CA ALA A 53 8.59 -9.01 -5.92
C ALA A 53 7.21 -9.64 -6.22
N GLU A 54 7.16 -10.97 -6.40
CA GLU A 54 5.90 -11.70 -6.61
C GLU A 54 4.98 -11.58 -5.37
N LEU A 55 5.53 -11.81 -4.18
CA LEU A 55 4.77 -11.74 -2.93
C LEU A 55 4.22 -10.34 -2.68
N MET A 56 4.99 -9.28 -2.94
CA MET A 56 4.50 -7.90 -2.83
C MET A 56 3.37 -7.61 -3.83
N SER A 57 3.48 -8.08 -5.07
CA SER A 57 2.42 -7.93 -6.07
C SER A 57 1.12 -8.63 -5.65
N LYS A 58 1.27 -9.83 -5.06
CA LYS A 58 0.14 -10.59 -4.52
C LYS A 58 -0.49 -9.89 -3.32
N GLU A 59 0.31 -9.38 -2.39
CA GLU A 59 -0.16 -8.60 -1.24
C GLU A 59 -0.99 -7.39 -1.71
N GLU A 60 -0.45 -6.58 -2.63
CA GLU A 60 -1.13 -5.40 -3.17
C GLU A 60 -2.49 -5.79 -3.81
N THR A 61 -2.52 -6.88 -4.57
CA THR A 61 -3.76 -7.41 -5.15
C THR A 61 -4.79 -7.75 -4.07
N HIS A 62 -4.37 -8.38 -2.97
CA HIS A 62 -5.26 -8.71 -1.86
C HIS A 62 -5.74 -7.46 -1.11
N ILE A 63 -4.86 -6.49 -0.87
CA ILE A 63 -5.22 -5.20 -0.25
C ILE A 63 -6.27 -4.48 -1.10
N GLN A 64 -6.06 -4.39 -2.42
CA GLN A 64 -7.03 -3.75 -3.32
C GLN A 64 -8.39 -4.47 -3.33
N ARG A 65 -8.40 -5.80 -3.38
CA ARG A 65 -9.63 -6.59 -3.33
C ARG A 65 -10.36 -6.39 -2.01
N MET A 66 -9.64 -6.45 -0.89
CA MET A 66 -10.17 -6.19 0.44
C MET A 66 -10.79 -4.79 0.49
N GLY A 67 -10.08 -3.75 0.06
CA GLY A 67 -10.59 -2.38 0.01
C GLY A 67 -11.90 -2.25 -0.80
N LYS A 68 -11.98 -2.92 -1.96
CA LYS A 68 -13.22 -2.97 -2.76
C LYS A 68 -14.37 -3.65 -2.02
N HIS A 69 -14.11 -4.76 -1.34
CA HIS A 69 -15.12 -5.47 -0.56
C HIS A 69 -15.60 -4.65 0.65
N TRP A 70 -14.69 -4.00 1.39
CA TRP A 70 -15.06 -3.07 2.47
C TRP A 70 -15.89 -1.91 1.97
N ALA A 71 -15.51 -1.31 0.83
CA ALA A 71 -16.27 -0.23 0.23
C ALA A 71 -17.69 -0.68 -0.12
N LEU A 72 -17.88 -1.90 -0.64
CA LEU A 72 -19.19 -2.49 -0.93
C LEU A 72 -20.00 -2.80 0.35
N ALA A 73 -19.34 -3.27 1.39
CA ALA A 73 -19.94 -3.59 2.68
C ALA A 73 -20.21 -2.35 3.55
N SER A 74 -19.77 -1.16 3.11
CA SER A 74 -19.91 0.08 3.86
C SER A 74 -21.39 0.37 4.20
N PRO A 75 -21.74 0.59 5.49
CA PRO A 75 -23.10 0.90 5.91
C PRO A 75 -23.70 2.12 5.20
N VAL A 76 -22.86 3.09 4.83
CA VAL A 76 -23.23 4.30 4.10
C VAL A 76 -23.99 4.00 2.81
N ARG A 77 -23.70 2.88 2.14
CA ARG A 77 -24.39 2.49 0.89
C ARG A 77 -25.85 2.09 1.08
N ARG A 78 -26.29 1.88 2.33
CA ARG A 78 -27.66 1.49 2.68
C ARG A 78 -28.44 2.63 3.30
N LEU A 79 -27.83 3.80 3.48
CA LEU A 79 -28.52 4.97 4.00
C LEU A 79 -29.51 5.49 2.95
N PRO A 80 -30.74 5.82 3.37
CA PRO A 80 -31.63 6.65 2.57
C PRO A 80 -31.00 8.01 2.22
N ASP A 81 -31.44 8.59 1.10
CA ASP A 81 -30.90 9.86 0.58
C ASP A 81 -31.06 11.02 1.59
N ASP A 82 -32.16 11.08 2.34
CA ASP A 82 -32.43 12.11 3.35
C ASP A 82 -31.46 12.01 4.54
N ILE A 83 -31.19 10.80 5.02
CA ILE A 83 -30.21 10.57 6.09
C ILE A 83 -28.82 10.94 5.60
N LEU A 84 -28.43 10.50 4.40
CA LEU A 84 -27.13 10.86 3.83
C LEU A 84 -26.98 12.38 3.62
N LEU A 85 -28.04 13.06 3.16
CA LEU A 85 -28.06 14.50 2.98
C LEU A 85 -27.95 15.25 4.32
N SER A 86 -28.60 14.77 5.38
CA SER A 86 -28.44 15.35 6.72
C SER A 86 -27.01 15.28 7.21
N ILE A 87 -26.31 14.15 6.98
CA ILE A 87 -24.89 14.01 7.29
C ILE A 87 -24.06 15.02 6.49
N PHE A 88 -24.38 15.23 5.20
CA PHE A 88 -23.69 16.25 4.39
C PHE A 88 -23.88 17.65 4.97
N LEU A 89 -25.10 18.02 5.35
CA LEU A 89 -25.39 19.34 5.94
C LEU A 89 -24.60 19.58 7.22
N GLU A 90 -24.56 18.61 8.13
CA GLU A 90 -23.77 18.69 9.35
C GLU A 90 -22.26 18.81 9.05
N SER A 91 -21.77 18.08 8.05
CA SER A 91 -20.35 18.14 7.67
C SER A 91 -19.95 19.51 7.07
N VAL A 92 -20.88 20.18 6.38
CA VAL A 92 -20.67 21.54 5.86
C VAL A 92 -20.70 22.56 6.99
N ALA A 93 -21.66 22.42 7.91
CA ALA A 93 -21.81 23.32 9.06
C ALA A 93 -20.60 23.28 10.01
N PHE A 94 -19.95 22.13 10.14
CA PHE A 94 -18.77 21.94 10.99
C PHE A 94 -17.46 22.47 10.37
N GLN A 95 -17.47 22.88 9.10
CA GLN A 95 -16.26 23.34 8.44
C GLN A 95 -15.84 24.72 9.01
N GLY A 96 -14.83 24.72 9.88
CA GLY A 96 -14.24 25.94 10.44
C GLY A 96 -13.59 26.84 9.36
N PRO A 97 -13.02 28.00 9.73
CA PRO A 97 -12.51 29.03 8.81
C PRO A 97 -11.20 28.64 8.07
N CYS A 98 -11.00 27.36 7.79
CA CYS A 98 -9.83 26.85 7.09
C CYS A 98 -9.96 27.13 5.58
N PRO A 99 -8.87 27.52 4.89
CA PRO A 99 -8.86 27.72 3.43
C PRO A 99 -8.93 26.41 2.63
N SER A 100 -9.73 25.45 3.08
CA SER A 100 -9.97 24.19 2.38
C SER A 100 -11.03 24.36 1.29
N PRO A 101 -10.99 23.55 0.20
CA PRO A 101 -12.08 23.50 -0.75
C PRO A 101 -13.41 23.25 -0.04
N HIS A 102 -14.47 23.92 -0.49
CA HIS A 102 -15.82 23.81 0.05
C HIS A 102 -16.18 22.34 0.31
N SER A 103 -16.61 21.99 1.53
CA SER A 103 -16.91 20.63 2.00
C SER A 103 -17.78 19.84 1.02
N VAL A 104 -18.77 20.49 0.42
CA VAL A 104 -19.62 19.90 -0.63
C VAL A 104 -18.81 19.37 -1.82
N LEU A 105 -17.76 20.09 -2.24
CA LEU A 105 -16.88 19.61 -3.31
C LEU A 105 -16.07 18.39 -2.86
N ALA A 106 -15.61 18.34 -1.62
CA ALA A 106 -14.92 17.17 -1.08
C ALA A 106 -15.86 15.95 -1.02
N ILE A 107 -17.08 16.12 -0.54
CA ILE A 107 -18.13 15.08 -0.49
C ILE A 107 -18.44 14.56 -1.90
N SER A 108 -18.56 15.45 -2.89
CA SER A 108 -18.87 15.10 -4.29
C SER A 108 -17.80 14.24 -4.99
N ARG A 109 -16.61 14.09 -4.38
CA ARG A 109 -15.51 13.28 -4.92
C ARG A 109 -15.55 11.82 -4.48
N VAL A 110 -16.39 11.47 -3.50
CA VAL A 110 -16.45 10.11 -2.94
C VAL A 110 -16.97 9.08 -3.95
N CYS A 111 -18.15 9.31 -4.53
CA CYS A 111 -18.72 8.45 -5.57
C CYS A 111 -19.77 9.18 -6.42
N ARG A 112 -20.29 8.53 -7.48
CA ARG A 112 -21.30 9.11 -8.37
C ARG A 112 -22.59 9.49 -7.62
N TRP A 113 -23.12 8.59 -6.80
CA TRP A 113 -24.35 8.82 -6.04
C TRP A 113 -24.21 9.99 -5.06
N TRP A 114 -23.09 10.06 -4.32
CA TRP A 114 -22.79 11.18 -3.43
C TRP A 114 -22.67 12.50 -4.18
N ARG A 115 -22.09 12.50 -5.39
CA ARG A 115 -22.02 13.68 -6.25
C ARG A 115 -23.40 14.16 -6.67
N GLU A 116 -24.24 13.27 -7.16
CA GLU A 116 -25.60 13.60 -7.60
C GLU A 116 -26.40 14.23 -6.45
N LEU A 117 -26.36 13.64 -5.26
CA LEU A 117 -27.00 14.19 -4.07
C LEU A 117 -26.40 15.53 -3.64
N ALA A 118 -25.07 15.62 -3.55
CA ALA A 118 -24.40 16.82 -3.06
C ALA A 118 -24.58 18.03 -4.00
N LEU A 119 -24.51 17.82 -5.32
CA LEU A 119 -24.73 18.88 -6.31
C LEU A 119 -26.23 19.21 -6.47
N GLY A 120 -27.10 18.21 -6.30
CA GLY A 120 -28.55 18.34 -6.50
C GLY A 120 -29.32 18.90 -5.30
N ALA A 121 -28.70 19.10 -4.14
CA ALA A 121 -29.37 19.57 -2.93
C ALA A 121 -29.08 21.07 -2.64
N PRO A 122 -30.02 21.99 -2.93
CA PRO A 122 -29.83 23.43 -2.71
C PRO A 122 -29.39 23.84 -1.29
N PRO A 123 -29.83 23.18 -0.20
CA PRO A 123 -29.41 23.55 1.16
C PRO A 123 -27.88 23.51 1.39
N LEU A 124 -27.15 22.67 0.65
CA LEU A 124 -25.70 22.56 0.75
C LEU A 124 -24.94 23.75 0.13
N TRP A 125 -25.62 24.57 -0.68
CA TRP A 125 -25.02 25.67 -1.46
C TRP A 125 -25.42 27.05 -0.95
N THR A 126 -25.94 27.13 0.27
CA THR A 126 -26.42 28.38 0.89
C THR A 126 -25.30 29.35 1.24
N ARG A 127 -24.06 28.87 1.38
CA ARG A 127 -22.86 29.66 1.65
C ARG A 127 -21.76 29.20 0.71
N ILE A 128 -21.06 30.12 0.05
CA ILE A 128 -19.92 29.83 -0.82
C ILE A 128 -18.83 30.83 -0.50
N ASP A 129 -17.75 30.36 0.11
CA ASP A 129 -16.59 31.20 0.43
C ASP A 129 -15.60 31.16 -0.74
N VAL A 130 -15.42 32.29 -1.43
CA VAL A 130 -14.49 32.41 -2.57
C VAL A 130 -13.21 33.10 -2.10
N LEU A 131 -12.09 32.40 -2.17
CA LEU A 131 -10.77 33.00 -1.94
C LEU A 131 -10.35 33.76 -3.19
N LEU A 132 -10.35 35.09 -3.09
CA LEU A 132 -9.78 35.95 -4.12
C LEU A 132 -8.26 36.00 -3.91
N LEU A 133 -7.51 35.33 -4.79
CA LEU A 133 -6.05 35.47 -4.87
C LEU A 133 -5.74 36.83 -5.49
N GLY A 134 -5.17 37.74 -4.70
CA GLY A 134 -4.67 39.05 -5.12
C GLY A 134 -3.15 39.06 -5.28
#